data_AF-A0A0H2S380-F1
#
_entry.id   AF-A0A0H2S380-F1
#
_cell.length_a   1.000
_cell.length_b   1.000
_cell.length_c   1.000
_cell.angle_alpha   90.00
_cell.angle_beta   90.00
_cell.angle_gamma   90.00
#
_symmetry.space_group_name_H-M   'P 1'
#
loop_
_entity.id
_entity.type
_entity.pdbx_description
1 polymer ?
#
loop_
_entity_poly.entity_id
_entity_poly.type
_entity_poly.pdbx_seq_one_letter_code
_entity_poly.pdbx_strand_id
1 'polypeptide(L)' 'MILVAAFVFCYYTVWAMLLPFLDKTSPIHDYFPPREWAVRLPAFIFVVGVGSIGSFIGMTIRAENQKKVLKARQRAA' A
#
# COMPACT_ATOMS: atom_id res chain seq x y z
N MET A 1 -1.45 21.18 -8.75
CA MET A 1 -1.13 19.74 -8.57
C MET A 1 0.35 19.54 -8.19
N ILE A 2 1.31 20.00 -9.01
CA ILE A 2 2.77 19.82 -8.74
C ILE A 2 3.22 20.42 -7.41
N LEU A 3 2.81 21.66 -7.09
CA LEU A 3 3.19 22.30 -5.82
C LEU A 3 2.73 21.52 -4.59
N VAL A 4 1.53 20.96 -4.64
CA VAL A 4 0.98 20.13 -3.56
C VAL A 4 1.78 18.85 -3.42
N ALA A 5 2.09 18.18 -4.54
CA ALA A 5 2.90 16.98 -4.52
C ALA A 5 4.31 17.23 -3.96
N ALA A 6 4.95 18.34 -4.37
CA ALA A 6 6.25 18.74 -3.86
C ALA A 6 6.21 19.00 -2.34
N PHE A 7 5.18 19.70 -1.86
CA PHE A 7 5.01 19.96 -0.43
C PHE A 7 4.85 18.67 0.39
N VAL A 8 3.96 17.76 -0.04
CA VAL A 8 3.74 16.47 0.63
C VAL A 8 5.00 15.62 0.61
N PHE A 9 5.71 15.58 -0.51
CA PHE A 9 6.97 14.86 -0.64
C PHE A 9 8.04 15.39 0.31
N CYS A 10 8.24 16.71 0.37
CA CYS A 10 9.18 17.32 1.29
C CYS A 10 8.81 17.04 2.75
N TYR A 11 7.54 17.21 3.12
CA TYR A 11 7.06 16.93 4.47
C TYR A 11 7.32 15.47 4.87
N TYR A 12 6.99 14.53 3.99
CA TYR A 12 7.22 13.11 4.24
C TYR A 12 8.71 12.74 4.29
N THR A 13 9.54 13.35 3.44
CA THR A 13 10.99 13.13 3.42
C THR A 13 11.62 13.63 4.73
N VAL A 14 11.24 14.82 5.19
CA VAL A 14 11.69 15.34 6.48
C VAL A 14 11.25 14.41 7.60
N TRP A 15 9.99 13.98 7.59
CA TRP A 15 9.43 13.12 8.62
C TRP A 15 10.10 11.74 8.70
N ALA A 16 10.31 11.09 7.55
CA ALA A 16 10.81 9.72 7.49
C ALA A 16 12.35 9.63 7.53
N MET A 17 13.06 10.56 6.87
CA MET A 17 14.52 10.52 6.79
C MET A 17 15.21 11.45 7.76
N LEU A 18 14.76 12.70 7.93
CA LEU A 18 15.52 13.71 8.69
C LEU A 18 15.18 13.72 10.19
N LEU A 19 13.90 13.63 10.54
CA LEU A 19 13.41 13.68 11.92
C LEU A 19 14.06 12.66 12.88
N PRO A 20 14.42 11.41 12.46
CA PRO A 20 15.12 10.46 13.33
C PRO A 20 16.51 10.92 13.81
N PHE A 21 17.15 11.86 13.10
CA PHE A 21 18.47 12.39 13.45
C PHE A 21 18.40 13.62 14.36
N LEU A 22 17.20 14.17 14.62
CA LEU A 22 17.01 15.30 15.52
C LEU A 22 16.81 14.82 16.96
N ASP A 23 17.18 15.69 17.90
CA ASP A 23 17.01 15.41 19.33
C ASP A 23 15.53 15.30 19.70
N LYS A 24 15.22 14.21 20.40
CA LYS A 24 13.86 13.85 20.84
C LYS A 24 13.22 14.89 21.76
N THR A 25 14.02 15.74 22.41
CA THR A 25 13.57 16.81 23.30
C THR A 25 13.17 18.08 22.54
N SER A 26 13.43 18.13 21.24
CA SER A 26 13.09 19.28 20.41
C SER A 26 11.58 19.36 20.17
N PRO A 27 10.96 20.55 20.29
CA PRO A 27 9.53 20.76 20.02
C PRO A 27 9.14 20.49 18.55
N ILE A 28 10.12 20.26 17.67
CA ILE A 28 9.87 19.91 16.28
C ILE A 28 9.09 18.59 16.16
N HIS A 29 9.23 17.67 17.11
CA HIS A 29 8.53 16.38 17.10
C HIS A 29 7.01 16.53 17.22
N ASP A 30 6.49 17.63 17.78
CA ASP A 30 5.05 17.88 17.93
C ASP A 30 4.36 18.22 16.60
N TYR A 31 5.14 18.64 15.60
CA TYR A 31 4.64 18.96 14.25
C TYR A 31 4.56 17.74 13.32
N PHE A 32 5.02 16.58 13.78
CA PHE A 32 5.05 15.35 13.00
C PHE A 32 4.33 14.21 13.70
N PRO A 33 3.67 13.30 12.96
CA PRO A 33 3.09 12.12 13.59
C PRO A 33 4.19 11.21 14.18
N PRO A 34 3.81 10.25 15.07
CA PRO A 34 4.78 9.35 15.68
C PRO A 34 5.59 8.59 14.62
N ARG A 35 6.91 8.45 14.86
CA ARG A 35 7.88 7.86 13.92
C ARG A 35 7.47 6.51 13.32
N GLU A 36 6.74 5.70 14.08
CA GLU A 36 6.29 4.38 13.66
C GLU A 36 5.36 4.44 12.44
N TRP A 37 4.62 5.54 12.28
CA TRP A 37 3.72 5.73 11.15
C TRP A 37 4.47 6.04 9.84
N ALA A 38 5.67 6.62 9.90
CA ALA A 38 6.51 6.84 8.73
C ALA A 38 6.95 5.51 8.07
N VAL A 39 6.97 4.41 8.82
CA VAL A 39 7.30 3.07 8.29
C VAL A 39 6.05 2.24 8.04
N ARG A 40 5.06 2.31 8.93
CA ARG A 40 3.81 1.55 8.80
C ARG A 40 3.01 1.94 7.57
N LEU A 41 3.00 3.22 7.20
CA LEU A 41 2.17 3.72 6.10
C LEU A 41 2.61 3.15 4.73
N PRO A 42 3.90 3.20 4.34
CA PRO A 42 4.37 2.50 3.13
C PRO A 42 4.18 0.99 3.19
N ALA A 43 4.45 0.37 4.34
CA ALA A 43 4.28 -1.07 4.51
C ALA A 43 2.81 -1.50 4.32
N PHE A 44 1.87 -0.73 4.86
CA PHE A 44 0.44 -0.97 4.70
C PHE A 44 0.01 -0.84 3.23
N ILE A 45 0.45 0.21 2.54
CA ILE A 45 0.18 0.38 1.11
C ILE A 45 0.73 -0.80 0.31
N PHE A 46 1.93 -1.28 0.64
CA PHE A 46 2.53 -2.42 -0.03
C PHE A 46 1.72 -3.71 0.18
N VAL A 47 1.37 -4.02 1.43
CA VAL A 47 0.56 -5.21 1.77
C VAL A 47 -0.80 -5.16 1.09
N VAL A 48 -1.49 -4.01 1.14
CA VAL A 48 -2.79 -3.83 0.49
C VAL A 48 -2.66 -3.94 -1.02
N GLY A 49 -1.64 -3.33 -1.62
CA GLY A 49 -1.39 -3.40 -3.07
C GLY A 49 -1.15 -4.83 -3.54
N VAL A 50 -0.20 -5.54 -2.92
CA VAL A 50 0.11 -6.93 -3.25
C VAL A 50 -1.08 -7.85 -2.97
N GLY A 51 -1.74 -7.68 -1.82
CA GLY A 51 -2.93 -8.45 -1.46
C GLY A 51 -4.09 -8.26 -2.44
N SER A 52 -4.29 -7.03 -2.93
CA SER A 52 -5.31 -6.71 -3.93
C SER A 52 -5.01 -7.38 -5.27
N ILE A 53 -3.76 -7.32 -5.74
CA ILE A 53 -3.31 -7.98 -6.97
C ILE A 53 -3.49 -9.50 -6.87
N GLY A 54 -3.01 -10.10 -5.77
CA GLY A 54 -3.14 -11.54 -5.54
C GLY A 54 -4.60 -12.00 -5.48
N SER A 55 -5.45 -11.24 -4.81
CA SER A 55 -6.90 -11.51 -4.74
C SER A 55 -7.55 -11.44 -6.12
N PHE A 56 -7.20 -10.43 -6.92
CA PHE A 56 -7.71 -10.28 -8.28
C PHE A 56 -7.33 -11.49 -9.15
N ILE A 57 -6.06 -11.90 -9.14
CA ILE A 57 -5.58 -13.07 -9.89
C ILE A 57 -6.29 -14.35 -9.41
N GLY A 58 -6.44 -14.54 -8.10
CA GLY A 58 -7.15 -15.70 -7.56
C GLY A 58 -8.62 -15.76 -8.03
N MET A 59 -9.30 -14.61 -8.06
CA MET A 59 -10.68 -14.52 -8.54
C MET A 59 -10.81 -14.84 -10.03
N THR A 60 -9.90 -14.35 -10.87
CA THR A 60 -9.96 -14.61 -12.32
C THR A 60 -9.69 -16.08 -12.64
N ILE A 61 -8.69 -16.70 -12.00
CA ILE A 61 -8.40 -18.15 -12.14
C ILE A 61 -9.62 -18.98 -11.74
N ARG A 62 -10.27 -18.66 -10.61
CA ARG A 62 -11.47 -19.36 -10.15
C ARG A 62 -12.61 -19.23 -11.17
N ALA A 63 -12.85 -18.03 -11.69
CA ALA A 63 -13.89 -17.77 -12.67
C ALA A 63 -13.64 -18.54 -13.99
N GLU A 64 -12.40 -18.59 -14.46
CA GLU A 64 -12.04 -19.35 -15.67
C GLU A 64 -12.20 -20.85 -15.47
N ASN A 65 -11.76 -21.39 -14.33
CA ASN A 65 -11.90 -22.81 -14.02
C ASN A 65 -13.37 -23.23 -13.93
N GLN A 66 -14.22 -22.41 -13.31
CA GLN A 66 -15.67 -22.66 -13.29
C GLN A 66 -16.26 -22.71 -14.69
N LYS A 67 -15.89 -21.77 -15.57
CA LYS A 67 -16.32 -21.77 -16.98
C LYS A 67 -15.86 -23.03 -17.72
N LYS A 68 -14.62 -23.49 -17.50
CA LYS A 68 -14.09 -24.73 -18.11
C LYS A 68 -14.86 -25.97 -17.65
N VAL A 69 -15.13 -26.09 -16.34
CA VAL A 69 -15.90 -27.21 -15.77
C VAL A 69 -17.33 -27.23 -16.31
N LEU A 70 -18.00 -26.08 -16.38
CA LEU A 70 -19.36 -25.98 -16.94
C LEU A 70 -19.40 -26.41 -18.41
N LYS A 71 -18.45 -25.93 -19.23
CA LYS A 71 -18.34 -26.35 -20.65
C LYS A 71 -18.06 -27.83 -20.81
N ALA A 72 -17.24 -28.43 -19.94
CA ALA A 72 -16.97 -29.87 -19.96
C ALA A 72 -18.23 -30.69 -19.64
N ARG A 73 -19.02 -30.26 -18.64
CA ARG A 73 -20.30 -30.90 -18.29
C ARG A 73 -21.32 -30.83 -19.43
N GLN A 74 -21.41 -29.70 -20.12
CA GLN A 74 -22.32 -29.53 -21.28
C GLN A 74 -21.95 -30.42 -22.47
N ARG A 75 -20.69 -30.81 -22.63
CA ARG A 75 -20.24 -31.71 -23.71
C ARG A 75 -20.42 -33.19 -23.38
N ALA A 76 -20.58 -33.52 -22.10
CA ALA A 76 -20.71 -34.88 -21.60
C ALA A 76 -22.18 -35.31 -21.37
N ALA A 77 -23.12 -34.36 -21.47
CA ALA A 77 -24.57 -34.57 -21.46
C ALA A 77 -25.10 -34.53 -22.90
#